data_AF-A1VUE8-F1
#
_entry.id   AF-A1VUE8-F1
#
_cell.length_a   1.000
_cell.length_b   1.000
_cell.length_c   1.000
_cell.angle_alpha   90.00
_cell.angle_beta   90.00
_cell.angle_gamma   90.00
#
_symmetry.space_group_name_H-M   'P 1'
#
loop_
_entity.id
_entity.type
_entity.pdbx_description
1 polymer ?
#
loop_
_entity_poly.entity_id
_entity_poly.type
_entity_poly.pdbx_seq_one_letter_code
_entity_poly.pdbx_strand_id
1 'polypeptide(L)'
;MTEERQSTPTSKAPSPHLKSSNTMTDDLNRKNELKKMELCDSCAGIQRNWRKAPGHPELVQGANRQEKRGSALVTITKYRCDRCGTAWEYENNKANQQAGWSVVGR
;
A
#
# COMPACT_ATOMS: atom_id res chain seq x y z
N MET A 1 -26.97 10.39 57.75
CA MET A 1 -27.29 9.11 57.08
C MET A 1 -28.12 9.48 55.87
N THR A 2 -27.44 9.55 54.72
CA THR A 2 -27.61 8.66 53.55
C THR A 2 -28.77 9.15 52.66
N GLU A 3 -28.47 9.81 51.54
CA GLU A 3 -28.41 9.22 50.17
C GLU A 3 -29.85 9.07 49.60
N GLU A 4 -30.23 9.34 48.35
CA GLU A 4 -29.52 9.67 47.13
C GLU A 4 -30.50 10.24 46.08
N ARG A 5 -29.93 10.93 45.09
CA ARG A 5 -30.58 11.48 43.90
C ARG A 5 -31.11 10.36 43.00
N GLN A 6 -32.22 10.57 42.28
CA GLN A 6 -32.29 10.17 40.87
C GLN A 6 -33.34 10.97 40.10
N SER A 7 -32.86 11.70 39.09
CA SER A 7 -33.65 12.39 38.06
C SER A 7 -33.43 11.70 36.71
N THR A 8 -34.31 12.06 35.76
CA THR A 8 -34.29 11.82 34.29
C THR A 8 -35.19 10.67 33.79
N PRO A 9 -35.66 10.68 32.51
CA PRO A 9 -35.37 11.63 31.42
C PRO A 9 -36.59 12.18 30.66
N THR A 10 -36.48 13.43 30.17
CA THR A 10 -37.33 13.96 29.10
C THR A 10 -36.72 13.57 27.75
N SER A 11 -37.47 12.84 26.92
CA SER A 11 -37.04 12.42 25.59
C SER A 11 -37.11 13.58 24.62
N LYS A 12 -35.95 14.10 24.21
CA LYS A 12 -35.82 15.04 23.09
C LYS A 12 -35.15 14.29 21.92
N ALA A 13 -35.89 14.12 20.84
CA ALA A 13 -35.45 13.47 19.62
C ALA A 13 -34.21 14.16 19.01
N PRO A 14 -33.24 13.42 18.45
CA PRO A 14 -32.23 13.99 17.58
C PRO A 14 -32.68 13.96 16.11
N SER A 15 -32.61 15.13 15.47
CA SER A 15 -32.65 15.29 14.02
C SER A 15 -31.40 14.68 13.35
N PRO A 16 -31.49 13.96 12.22
CA PRO A 16 -30.33 13.64 11.41
C PRO A 16 -30.05 14.80 10.44
N HIS A 17 -29.15 15.71 10.81
CA HIS A 17 -28.61 16.72 9.90
C HIS A 17 -27.19 16.35 9.47
N LEU A 18 -27.04 16.25 8.15
CA LEU A 18 -25.87 16.60 7.34
C LEU A 18 -24.59 15.72 7.36
N LYS A 19 -24.32 15.22 6.14
CA LYS A 19 -23.03 15.27 5.41
C LYS A 19 -21.96 14.26 5.83
N SER A 20 -21.54 13.44 4.87
CA SER A 20 -20.28 13.73 4.14
C SER A 20 -20.03 12.71 3.03
N SER A 21 -19.99 13.22 1.81
CA SER A 21 -19.53 12.54 0.60
C SER A 21 -18.02 12.29 0.70
N ASN A 22 -17.59 11.24 1.41
CA ASN A 22 -16.17 10.84 1.53
C ASN A 22 -15.90 9.41 0.98
N THR A 23 -16.74 8.92 0.07
CA THR A 23 -16.74 7.52 -0.39
C THR A 23 -15.58 7.12 -1.32
N MET A 24 -14.65 8.05 -1.65
CA MET A 24 -13.52 7.73 -2.55
C MET A 24 -12.22 7.40 -1.79
N THR A 25 -12.01 7.96 -0.60
CA THR A 25 -10.75 7.76 0.16
C THR A 25 -10.80 6.52 1.05
N ASP A 26 -11.99 6.16 1.55
CA ASP A 26 -12.19 4.95 2.37
C ASP A 26 -12.06 3.66 1.54
N ASP A 27 -12.56 3.64 0.30
CA ASP A 27 -12.40 2.50 -0.61
C ASP A 27 -10.93 2.29 -1.03
N LEU A 28 -10.16 3.39 -1.18
CA LEU A 28 -8.72 3.31 -1.37
C LEU A 28 -8.00 2.79 -0.13
N ASN A 29 -8.39 3.24 1.07
CA ASN A 29 -7.83 2.77 2.32
C ASN A 29 -8.16 1.29 2.56
N ARG A 30 -9.40 0.85 2.29
CA ARG A 30 -9.84 -0.53 2.44
C ARG A 30 -9.23 -1.47 1.41
N LYS A 31 -9.08 -1.04 0.14
CA LYS A 31 -8.27 -1.76 -0.86
C LYS A 31 -6.80 -1.79 -0.46
N ASN A 32 -6.29 -0.74 0.15
CA ASN A 32 -4.93 -0.70 0.66
C ASN A 32 -4.76 -1.64 1.87
N GLU A 33 -5.74 -1.75 2.76
CA GLU A 33 -5.78 -2.65 3.92
C GLU A 33 -5.98 -4.12 3.52
N LEU A 34 -6.90 -4.41 2.58
CA LEU A 34 -7.08 -5.75 1.99
C LEU A 34 -5.83 -6.20 1.24
N LYS A 35 -5.09 -5.27 0.61
CA LYS A 35 -3.78 -5.54 0.00
C LYS A 35 -2.63 -5.57 1.01
N LYS A 36 -2.78 -4.87 2.15
CA LYS A 36 -1.86 -4.89 3.31
C LYS A 36 -1.87 -6.24 4.01
N MET A 37 -2.90 -7.05 3.84
CA MET A 37 -2.92 -8.42 4.37
C MET A 37 -1.97 -9.38 3.61
N GLU A 38 -1.42 -8.98 2.45
CA GLU A 38 -0.49 -9.81 1.66
C GLU A 38 0.97 -9.31 1.67
N LEU A 39 1.25 -8.11 2.18
CA LEU A 39 2.56 -7.47 2.16
C LEU A 39 2.93 -7.06 3.58
N CYS A 40 4.18 -7.29 4.01
CA CYS A 40 4.64 -6.72 5.27
C CYS A 40 4.62 -5.18 5.22
N ASP A 41 4.60 -4.53 6.39
CA ASP A 41 4.54 -3.06 6.50
C ASP A 41 5.67 -2.38 5.69
N SER A 42 6.86 -3.00 5.66
CA SER A 42 8.00 -2.55 4.85
C SER A 42 7.80 -2.69 3.34
N CYS A 43 7.13 -3.76 2.88
CA CYS A 43 6.75 -3.92 1.48
C CYS A 43 5.62 -2.95 1.07
N ALA A 44 4.69 -2.66 1.99
CA ALA A 44 3.61 -1.71 1.76
C ALA A 44 4.13 -0.27 1.59
N GLY A 45 5.27 0.07 2.21
CA GLY A 45 5.94 1.36 2.06
C GLY A 45 6.71 1.56 0.75
N ILE A 46 6.85 0.54 -0.10
CA ILE A 46 7.60 0.67 -1.35
C ILE A 46 6.80 1.48 -2.37
N GLN A 47 7.40 2.57 -2.86
CA GLN A 47 6.85 3.36 -3.96
C GLN A 47 6.92 2.58 -5.28
N ARG A 48 5.78 2.02 -5.70
CA ARG A 48 5.64 1.29 -6.97
C ARG A 48 5.71 2.20 -8.20
N ASN A 49 6.19 1.67 -9.32
CA ASN A 49 6.25 2.36 -10.62
C ASN A 49 7.08 3.64 -10.62
N TRP A 50 8.10 3.74 -9.77
CA TRP A 50 9.01 4.89 -9.71
C TRP A 50 10.47 4.45 -9.76
N ARG A 51 11.20 4.97 -10.76
CA ARG A 51 12.64 4.77 -10.89
C ARG A 51 13.37 5.41 -9.70
N LYS A 52 14.33 4.70 -9.10
CA LYS A 52 15.08 5.10 -7.87
C LYS A 52 14.26 5.15 -6.58
N ALA A 53 13.03 4.64 -6.56
CA ALA A 53 12.31 4.51 -5.32
C ALA A 53 13.12 3.63 -4.33
N PRO A 54 13.24 4.05 -3.06
CA PRO A 54 13.94 3.25 -2.06
C PRO A 54 13.16 1.94 -1.84
N GLY A 55 13.86 0.81 -2.02
CA GLY A 55 13.36 -0.46 -1.50
C GLY A 55 13.53 -0.51 0.02
N HIS A 56 12.99 -1.55 0.66
CA HIS A 56 13.26 -1.83 2.07
C HIS A 56 14.39 -2.87 2.21
N PRO A 57 15.07 -2.93 3.36
CA PRO A 57 16.29 -3.72 3.53
C PRO A 57 16.10 -5.24 3.47
N GLU A 58 14.88 -5.76 3.58
CA GLU A 58 14.63 -7.21 3.55
C GLU A 58 14.29 -7.74 2.14
N LEU A 59 14.40 -6.89 1.12
CA LEU A 59 14.37 -7.32 -0.28
C LEU A 59 15.70 -7.96 -0.63
N VAL A 60 15.70 -9.28 -0.72
CA VAL A 60 16.83 -10.06 -1.21
C VAL A 60 16.81 -10.02 -2.73
N GLN A 61 17.90 -9.53 -3.32
CA GLN A 61 18.08 -9.53 -4.76
C GLN A 61 18.29 -10.95 -5.28
N GLY A 62 17.50 -11.35 -6.27
CA GLY A 62 17.63 -12.63 -6.97
C GLY A 62 18.20 -12.44 -8.37
N ALA A 63 17.58 -13.11 -9.34
CA ALA A 63 18.00 -13.04 -10.73
C ALA A 63 17.77 -11.64 -11.33
N ASN A 64 18.74 -11.16 -12.11
CA ASN A 64 18.55 -10.01 -12.99
C ASN A 64 18.56 -10.48 -14.45
N ARG A 65 17.69 -9.89 -15.27
CA ARG A 65 17.65 -10.09 -16.71
C ARG A 65 17.60 -8.75 -17.42
N GLN A 66 18.23 -8.67 -18.57
CA GLN A 66 18.11 -7.52 -19.45
C GLN A 66 17.18 -7.87 -20.59
N GLU A 67 16.18 -7.03 -20.83
CA GLU A 67 15.22 -7.16 -21.92
C GLU A 67 15.35 -5.94 -22.82
N LYS A 68 15.47 -6.18 -24.13
CA LYS A 68 15.51 -5.11 -25.12
C LYS A 68 14.07 -4.78 -25.52
N ARG A 69 13.53 -3.66 -25.03
CA ARG A 69 12.20 -3.16 -25.43
C ARG A 69 12.37 -2.06 -26.46
N GLY A 70 12.30 -2.44 -27.74
CA GLY A 70 12.52 -1.54 -28.87
C GLY A 70 13.98 -1.07 -28.94
N SER A 71 14.19 0.25 -28.84
CA SER A 71 15.52 0.87 -28.81
C SER A 71 16.13 0.97 -27.40
N ALA A 72 15.36 0.71 -26.35
CA ALA A 72 15.80 0.82 -24.96
C ALA A 72 16.19 -0.54 -24.39
N LEU A 73 17.29 -0.56 -23.64
CA LEU A 73 17.71 -1.73 -22.87
C LEU A 73 17.16 -1.59 -21.44
N VAL A 74 16.30 -2.52 -21.06
CA VAL A 74 15.59 -2.55 -19.78
C VAL A 74 16.24 -3.59 -18.90
N THR A 75 16.65 -3.24 -17.69
CA THR A 75 17.19 -4.22 -16.73
C THR A 75 16.13 -4.53 -15.70
N ILE A 76 15.55 -5.73 -15.75
CA ILE A 76 14.57 -6.21 -14.78
C ILE A 76 15.32 -7.03 -13.74
N THR A 77 15.28 -6.58 -12.49
CA THR A 77 15.90 -7.28 -11.38
C THR A 77 14.81 -7.84 -10.49
N LYS A 78 14.81 -9.15 -10.28
CA LYS A 78 13.89 -9.80 -9.35
C LYS A 78 14.44 -9.67 -7.94
N TYR A 79 13.54 -9.38 -7.03
CA TYR A 79 13.76 -9.33 -5.60
C TYR A 79 12.71 -10.20 -4.92
N ARG A 80 13.04 -10.69 -3.74
CA ARG A 80 12.11 -11.43 -2.88
C ARG A 80 12.24 -10.88 -1.47
N CYS A 81 11.11 -10.55 -0.86
CA CYS A 81 11.07 -10.15 0.53
C CYS A 81 11.27 -11.38 1.42
N ASP A 82 12.25 -11.35 2.31
CA ASP A 82 12.50 -12.44 3.26
C ASP A 82 11.40 -12.51 4.36
N ARG A 83 10.79 -11.36 4.70
CA ARG A 83 9.77 -11.26 5.75
C ARG A 83 8.40 -11.84 5.34
N CYS A 84 7.90 -11.47 4.17
CA CYS A 84 6.56 -11.90 3.71
C CYS A 84 6.60 -12.81 2.47
N GLY A 85 7.79 -13.08 1.93
CA GLY A 85 7.96 -13.93 0.75
C GLY A 85 7.65 -13.24 -0.59
N THR A 86 7.11 -12.01 -0.58
CA THR A 86 6.65 -11.32 -1.80
C THR A 86 7.77 -11.16 -2.81
N ALA A 87 7.52 -11.60 -4.03
CA ALA A 87 8.34 -11.34 -5.20
C ALA A 87 8.07 -9.92 -5.72
N TRP A 88 9.15 -9.18 -5.87
CA TRP A 88 9.20 -7.84 -6.44
C TRP A 88 10.08 -7.86 -7.69
N GLU A 89 9.75 -7.04 -8.67
CA GLU A 89 10.62 -6.75 -9.80
C GLU A 89 10.93 -5.27 -9.80
N TYR A 90 12.21 -4.94 -9.94
CA TYR A 90 12.67 -3.59 -10.18
C TYR A 90 13.04 -3.46 -11.65
N GLU A 91 12.29 -2.66 -12.37
CA GLU A 91 12.60 -2.33 -13.76
C GLU A 91 13.47 -1.07 -13.81
N ASN A 92 14.72 -1.21 -14.22
CA ASN A 92 15.59 -0.09 -14.55
C ASN A 92 15.51 0.17 -16.06
N ASN A 93 14.60 1.06 -16.45
CA ASN A 93 14.50 1.58 -17.81
C ASN A 93 14.87 3.07 -17.83
N LYS A 94 15.87 3.47 -18.61
CA LYS A 94 16.24 4.90 -18.74
C LYS A 94 15.25 5.70 -19.57
N ALA A 95 14.52 5.03 -20.47
CA ALA A 95 13.52 5.64 -21.34
C ALA A 95 12.13 5.75 -20.67
N ASN A 96 11.92 5.10 -19.51
CA ASN A 96 10.66 5.15 -18.79
C ASN A 96 10.88 5.49 -17.31
N GLN A 97 10.49 6.69 -16.88
CA GLN A 97 10.61 7.10 -15.47
C GLN A 97 9.63 6.36 -14.55
N GLN A 98 8.57 5.78 -15.13
CA GLN A 98 7.63 4.93 -14.40
C GLN A 98 8.14 3.48 -14.26
N ALA A 99 9.32 3.17 -14.81
CA ALA A 99 9.98 1.89 -14.58
C ALA A 99 10.64 1.90 -13.21
N GLY A 100 10.13 1.04 -12.31
CA GLY A 100 10.59 0.95 -10.94
C GLY A 100 10.11 -0.33 -10.29
N TRP A 101 9.70 -0.25 -9.03
CA TRP A 101 9.21 -1.40 -8.29
C TRP A 101 7.81 -1.84 -8.74
N SER A 102 7.67 -3.13 -9.01
CA SER A 102 6.41 -3.79 -9.33
C SER A 102 6.30 -5.07 -8.52
N VAL A 103 5.13 -5.35 -7.96
CA VAL A 103 4.86 -6.62 -7.28
C VAL A 103 4.54 -7.66 -8.34
N VAL A 104 5.30 -8.75 -8.37
CA VAL A 104 5.11 -9.83 -9.34
C VAL A 104 4.27 -10.97 -8.77
N GLY A 105 4.24 -11.13 -7.45
CA GLY A 105 3.50 -12.20 -6.77
C GLY A 105 4.14 -12.57 -5.43
N ARG A 106 3.82 -13.77 -4.92
CA ARG A 106 4.46 -14.39 -3.75
C ARG A 106 4.91 -15.81 -4.12
#